data_AF-A0A380BW74-F1
#
_entry.id   AF-A0A380BW74-F1
#
_cell.length_a   1.000
_cell.length_b   1.000
_cell.length_c   1.000
_cell.angle_alpha   90.00
_cell.angle_beta   90.00
_cell.angle_gamma   90.00
#
_symmetry.space_group_name_H-M   'P 1'
#
loop_
_entity.id
_entity.type
_entity.pdbx_description
1 polymer ?
#
loop_
_entity_poly.entity_id
_entity_poly.type
_entity_poly.pdbx_seq_one_letter_code
_entity_poly.pdbx_strand_id
1 'polypeptide(L)'
;MSLLSEHLPLISLIIGVAFLLFINIKLKINSILALIFSAIIVGLINGMKPMTILDTVKDGLGSTLGSLALIIGFGAVLGKIMVDSGAAQRIASTLISKFGVKNVQWALIIIGAVFGISVFYEVAFMILAPLVISIAVEAKTPFMKLGITMVAATTLSHSLFPPQAGPTALVDAYNADMGMVYLLGILVFIPGVLVAGILFPKLLKKLDYPVPPLL
;
A
#
# COMPACT_ATOMS: atom_id res chain seq x y z
N MET A 1 29.55 -25.81 -16.29
CA MET A 1 29.10 -25.95 -14.90
C MET A 1 29.16 -24.65 -14.10
N SER A 2 29.92 -23.62 -14.50
CA SER A 2 30.01 -22.33 -13.76
C SER A 2 28.84 -21.36 -14.02
N LEU A 3 28.25 -21.38 -15.22
CA LEU A 3 27.20 -20.45 -15.62
C LEU A 3 25.85 -20.70 -14.89
N LEU A 4 25.55 -21.96 -14.58
CA LEU A 4 24.36 -22.34 -13.81
C LEU A 4 24.48 -22.01 -12.32
N SER A 5 25.68 -22.08 -11.74
CA SER A 5 25.91 -21.73 -10.34
C SER A 5 25.88 -20.21 -10.11
N GLU A 6 26.36 -19.41 -11.07
CA GLU A 6 26.32 -17.94 -10.95
C GLU A 6 24.90 -17.36 -11.06
N HIS A 7 24.00 -18.01 -11.83
CA HIS A 7 22.61 -17.56 -11.99
C HIS A 7 21.59 -18.31 -11.13
N LEU A 8 22.03 -19.30 -10.35
CA LEU A 8 21.14 -20.11 -9.51
C LEU A 8 20.25 -19.28 -8.57
N PRO A 9 20.74 -18.19 -7.91
CA PRO A 9 19.89 -17.37 -7.07
C PRO A 9 18.76 -16.68 -7.85
N LEU A 10 19.05 -16.14 -9.02
CA LEU A 10 18.05 -15.51 -9.90
C LEU A 10 17.01 -16.52 -10.40
N ILE A 11 17.46 -17.71 -10.83
CA ILE A 11 16.56 -18.76 -11.30
C ILE A 11 15.66 -19.24 -10.15
N SER A 12 16.24 -19.48 -8.98
CA SER A 12 15.49 -19.89 -7.78
C SER A 12 14.46 -18.84 -7.38
N LEU A 13 14.80 -17.56 -7.47
CA LEU A 13 13.89 -16.45 -7.18
C LEU A 13 12.72 -16.43 -8.15
N ILE A 14 12.97 -16.56 -9.45
CA ILE A 14 11.91 -16.62 -10.47
C ILE A 14 10.96 -17.80 -10.21
N ILE A 15 11.51 -18.98 -9.89
CA ILE A 15 10.72 -20.16 -9.53
C ILE A 15 9.89 -19.89 -8.26
N GLY A 16 10.49 -19.29 -7.24
CA GLY A 16 9.81 -18.94 -5.99
C GLY A 16 8.64 -17.98 -6.21
N VAL A 17 8.84 -16.92 -7.00
CA VAL A 17 7.79 -15.94 -7.34
C VAL A 17 6.69 -16.61 -8.17
N ALA A 18 7.04 -17.41 -9.17
CA ALA A 18 6.06 -18.14 -9.98
C ALA A 18 5.23 -19.10 -9.12
N PHE A 19 5.87 -19.81 -8.19
CA PHE A 19 5.21 -20.71 -7.25
C PHE A 19 4.28 -19.97 -6.29
N LEU A 20 4.74 -18.84 -5.72
CA LEU A 20 3.92 -17.97 -4.89
C LEU A 20 2.64 -17.57 -5.61
N LEU A 21 2.78 -17.04 -6.84
CA LEU A 21 1.66 -16.58 -7.65
C LEU A 21 0.71 -17.73 -8.00
N PHE A 22 1.25 -18.91 -8.34
CA PHE A 22 0.45 -20.10 -8.62
C PHE A 22 -0.39 -20.52 -7.42
N ILE A 23 0.22 -20.60 -6.24
CA ILE A 23 -0.45 -20.95 -4.99
C ILE A 23 -1.55 -19.93 -4.66
N ASN A 24 -1.26 -18.64 -4.80
CA ASN A 24 -2.20 -17.58 -4.45
C ASN A 24 -3.40 -17.53 -5.43
N ILE A 25 -3.13 -17.60 -6.74
CA ILE A 25 -4.17 -17.46 -7.77
C ILE A 25 -4.96 -18.76 -7.96
N LYS A 26 -4.29 -19.91 -8.05
CA LYS A 26 -4.94 -21.18 -8.40
C LYS A 26 -5.43 -21.94 -7.17
N LEU A 27 -4.61 -22.00 -6.11
CA LEU A 27 -4.96 -22.72 -4.88
C LEU A 27 -5.65 -21.82 -3.84
N LYS A 28 -5.67 -20.49 -4.05
CA LYS A 28 -6.31 -19.50 -3.16
C LYS A 28 -5.81 -19.60 -1.70
N ILE A 29 -4.56 -19.99 -1.52
CA ILE A 29 -3.91 -20.02 -0.20
C ILE A 29 -3.53 -18.58 0.18
N ASN A 30 -3.69 -18.24 1.46
CA ASN A 30 -3.35 -16.92 2.00
C ASN A 30 -1.89 -16.53 1.68
N SER A 31 -1.68 -15.25 1.34
CA SER A 31 -0.37 -14.69 0.95
C SER A 31 0.75 -14.97 1.96
N ILE A 32 0.47 -14.96 3.27
CA ILE A 32 1.48 -15.24 4.31
C ILE A 32 1.99 -16.68 4.18
N LEU A 33 1.08 -17.65 4.05
CA LEU A 33 1.45 -19.05 3.88
C LEU A 33 2.15 -19.28 2.54
N ALA A 34 1.66 -18.65 1.47
CA ALA A 34 2.27 -18.73 0.15
C ALA A 34 3.72 -18.21 0.16
N LEU A 35 3.99 -17.10 0.85
CA LEU A 35 5.33 -16.54 1.03
C LEU A 35 6.24 -17.50 1.80
N ILE A 36 5.75 -18.09 2.90
CA ILE A 36 6.53 -19.07 3.70
C ILE A 36 6.92 -20.28 2.84
N PHE A 37 5.96 -20.89 2.14
CA PHE A 37 6.26 -22.04 1.28
C PHE A 37 7.23 -21.70 0.16
N SER A 38 7.07 -20.52 -0.45
CA SER A 38 7.96 -20.06 -1.52
C SER A 38 9.37 -19.81 -1.01
N ALA A 39 9.52 -19.18 0.17
CA ALA A 39 10.81 -18.96 0.81
C ALA A 39 11.52 -20.28 1.15
N ILE A 40 10.78 -21.30 1.62
CA ILE A 40 11.33 -22.64 1.88
C ILE A 40 11.85 -23.27 0.58
N ILE A 41 11.08 -23.21 -0.51
CA ILE A 41 11.50 -23.77 -1.81
C ILE A 41 12.74 -23.06 -2.33
N VAL A 42 12.78 -21.72 -2.28
CA VAL A 42 13.95 -20.94 -2.71
C VAL A 42 15.17 -21.31 -1.87
N GLY A 43 15.03 -21.41 -0.54
CA GLY A 43 16.12 -21.81 0.35
C GLY A 43 16.65 -23.21 0.04
N LEU A 44 15.76 -24.18 -0.22
CA LEU A 44 16.14 -25.55 -0.59
C LEU A 44 16.86 -25.60 -1.94
N ILE A 45 16.40 -24.86 -2.95
CA ILE A 45 17.05 -24.79 -4.27
C ILE A 45 18.47 -24.22 -4.16
N ASN A 46 18.68 -23.23 -3.28
CA ASN A 46 20.00 -22.66 -3.02
C ASN A 46 20.88 -23.51 -2.08
N GLY A 47 20.42 -24.70 -1.68
CA GLY A 47 21.20 -25.62 -0.85
C GLY A 47 21.34 -25.18 0.62
N MET A 48 20.45 -24.33 1.12
CA MET A 48 20.45 -23.95 2.53
C MET A 48 20.08 -25.15 3.41
N LYS A 49 20.71 -25.24 4.59
CA LYS A 49 20.36 -26.27 5.58
C LYS A 49 18.92 -26.03 6.10
N PRO A 50 18.12 -27.08 6.34
CA PRO A 50 16.73 -26.93 6.79
C PRO A 50 16.54 -26.03 8.02
N MET A 51 17.44 -26.14 9.01
CA MET A 51 17.39 -25.30 10.21
C MET A 51 17.63 -23.82 9.88
N THR A 52 18.61 -23.52 9.03
CA THR A 52 18.91 -22.15 8.60
C THR A 52 17.75 -21.53 7.80
N ILE A 53 17.06 -22.34 6.98
CA ILE A 53 15.84 -21.89 6.29
C ILE A 53 14.78 -21.49 7.32
N LEU A 54 14.54 -22.34 8.32
CA LEU A 54 13.54 -22.08 9.35
C LEU A 54 13.86 -20.81 10.14
N ASP A 55 15.12 -20.61 10.53
CA ASP A 55 15.54 -19.41 11.26
C ASP A 55 15.41 -18.16 10.38
N THR A 56 15.82 -18.22 9.12
CA THR A 56 15.67 -17.10 8.17
C THR A 56 14.20 -16.71 7.97
N VAL A 57 13.29 -17.70 7.85
CA VAL A 57 11.85 -17.46 7.74
C VAL A 57 11.29 -16.85 9.02
N LYS A 58 11.70 -17.35 10.19
CA LYS A 58 11.29 -16.78 11.49
C LYS A 58 11.75 -15.34 11.65
N ASP A 59 12.99 -15.03 11.31
CA ASP A 59 13.56 -13.69 11.43
C ASP A 59 12.90 -12.70 10.45
N GLY A 60 12.69 -13.12 9.20
CA GLY A 60 11.98 -12.33 8.19
C GLY A 60 10.52 -12.04 8.58
N LEU A 61 9.80 -13.06 9.06
CA LEU A 61 8.43 -12.90 9.53
C LEU A 61 8.37 -12.06 10.82
N GLY A 62 9.27 -12.31 11.77
CA GLY A 62 9.33 -11.62 13.06
C GLY A 62 9.66 -10.14 12.94
N SER A 63 10.60 -9.77 12.06
CA SER A 63 10.92 -8.37 11.77
C SER A 63 9.75 -7.63 11.12
N THR A 64 9.07 -8.28 10.17
CA THR A 64 7.88 -7.72 9.51
C THR A 64 6.73 -7.55 10.51
N LEU A 65 6.42 -8.57 11.29
CA LEU A 65 5.36 -8.50 12.30
C LEU A 65 5.71 -7.50 13.42
N GLY A 66 6.97 -7.43 13.84
CA GLY A 66 7.44 -6.51 14.87
C GLY A 66 7.29 -5.05 14.46
N SER A 67 7.69 -4.72 13.22
CA SER A 67 7.53 -3.36 12.68
C SER A 67 6.05 -2.97 12.49
N LEU A 68 5.21 -3.90 12.06
CA LEU A 68 3.79 -3.64 11.81
C LEU A 68 2.91 -3.71 13.07
N ALA A 69 3.27 -4.45 14.12
CA ALA A 69 2.41 -4.70 15.28
C ALA A 69 1.97 -3.40 15.98
N LEU A 70 2.93 -2.53 16.31
CA LEU A 70 2.63 -1.25 16.95
C LEU A 70 1.89 -0.31 15.99
N ILE A 71 2.30 -0.28 14.73
CA ILE A 71 1.66 0.53 13.68
C ILE A 71 0.18 0.19 13.56
N ILE A 72 -0.16 -1.10 13.47
CA ILE A 72 -1.54 -1.55 13.35
C ILE A 72 -2.31 -1.28 14.65
N GLY A 73 -1.70 -1.56 15.81
CA GLY A 73 -2.31 -1.29 17.11
C GLY A 73 -2.66 0.18 17.30
N PHE A 74 -1.69 1.07 17.13
CA PHE A 74 -1.90 2.52 17.26
C PHE A 74 -2.77 3.09 16.14
N GLY A 75 -2.66 2.58 14.92
CA GLY A 75 -3.51 2.97 13.80
C GLY A 75 -4.98 2.69 14.07
N ALA A 76 -5.30 1.53 14.67
CA ALA A 76 -6.66 1.18 15.05
C ALA A 76 -7.19 2.09 16.17
N VAL A 77 -6.37 2.35 17.19
CA VAL A 77 -6.70 3.26 18.30
C VAL A 77 -6.95 4.68 17.78
N LEU A 78 -6.06 5.21 16.93
CA LEU A 78 -6.21 6.54 16.32
C LEU A 78 -7.45 6.63 15.45
N GLY A 79 -7.69 5.60 14.61
CA GLY A 79 -8.89 5.52 13.78
C GLY A 79 -10.16 5.57 14.62
N LYS A 80 -10.20 4.80 15.73
CA LYS A 80 -11.34 4.77 16.64
C LYS A 80 -11.56 6.10 17.36
N ILE A 81 -10.49 6.69 17.92
CA ILE A 81 -10.55 8.01 18.57
C ILE A 81 -11.02 9.08 17.58
N MET A 82 -10.58 9.03 16.32
CA MET A 82 -10.99 10.00 15.30
C MET A 82 -12.49 9.93 14.98
N VAL A 83 -13.07 8.73 14.97
CA VAL A 83 -14.51 8.51 14.79
C VAL A 83 -15.28 8.92 16.04
N ASP A 84 -14.88 8.42 17.21
CA ASP A 84 -15.61 8.62 18.47
C ASP A 84 -15.58 10.09 18.95
N SER A 85 -14.49 10.82 18.67
CA SER A 85 -14.39 12.25 18.98
C SER A 85 -15.16 13.16 18.02
N GLY A 86 -15.68 12.63 16.90
CA GLY A 86 -16.25 13.42 15.82
C GLY A 86 -15.23 14.24 15.02
N ALA A 87 -13.92 14.05 15.27
CA ALA A 87 -12.86 14.73 14.52
C ALA A 87 -12.94 14.41 13.02
N ALA A 88 -13.22 13.15 12.65
CA ALA A 88 -13.42 12.75 11.25
C ALA A 88 -14.54 13.56 10.58
N GLN A 89 -15.70 13.71 11.25
CA GLN A 89 -16.84 14.49 10.77
C GLN A 89 -16.49 15.98 10.65
N ARG A 90 -15.72 16.53 11.59
CA ARG A 90 -15.28 17.93 11.54
C ARG A 90 -14.33 18.18 10.36
N ILE A 91 -13.37 17.27 10.11
CA ILE A 91 -12.48 17.36 8.95
C ILE A 91 -13.29 17.24 7.66
N ALA A 92 -14.22 16.29 7.59
CA ALA A 92 -15.07 16.07 6.43
C ALA A 92 -15.91 17.30 6.07
N SER A 93 -16.65 17.85 7.04
CA SER A 93 -17.47 19.05 6.85
C SER A 93 -16.63 20.29 6.47
N THR A 94 -15.42 20.41 7.01
CA THR A 94 -14.48 21.50 6.66
C THR A 94 -13.98 21.35 5.22
N LEU A 95 -13.62 20.13 4.80
CA LEU A 95 -13.21 19.86 3.41
C LEU A 95 -14.35 20.11 2.43
N ILE A 96 -15.55 19.63 2.74
CA ILE A 96 -16.73 19.81 1.88
C ILE A 96 -17.12 21.29 1.79
N SER A 97 -17.09 22.04 2.89
CA SER A 97 -17.42 23.48 2.86
C SER A 97 -16.38 24.30 2.08
N LYS A 98 -15.09 23.95 2.17
CA LYS A 98 -14.01 24.69 1.49
C LYS A 98 -13.85 24.33 0.00
N PHE A 99 -13.89 23.05 -0.33
CA PHE A 99 -13.66 22.59 -1.72
C PHE A 99 -14.97 22.36 -2.48
N GLY A 100 -16.07 22.12 -1.78
CA GLY A 100 -17.35 21.71 -2.36
C GLY A 100 -17.39 20.21 -2.66
N VAL A 101 -18.58 19.61 -2.62
CA VAL A 101 -18.83 18.17 -2.85
C VAL A 101 -18.20 17.66 -4.16
N LYS A 102 -18.20 18.48 -5.22
CA LYS A 102 -17.62 18.13 -6.52
C LYS A 102 -16.10 17.98 -6.51
N ASN A 103 -15.40 18.66 -5.60
CA ASN A 103 -13.94 18.69 -5.56
C ASN A 103 -13.34 17.90 -4.39
N VAL A 104 -14.16 17.20 -3.60
CA VAL A 104 -13.70 16.37 -2.48
C VAL A 104 -12.65 15.34 -2.92
N GLN A 105 -12.78 14.76 -4.12
CA GLN A 105 -11.79 13.83 -4.67
C GLN A 105 -10.40 14.48 -4.81
N TRP A 106 -10.31 15.76 -5.17
CA TRP A 106 -9.05 16.48 -5.27
C TRP A 106 -8.41 16.71 -3.91
N ALA A 107 -9.22 17.06 -2.90
CA ALA A 107 -8.72 17.17 -1.54
C ALA A 107 -8.16 15.83 -1.03
N LEU A 108 -8.85 14.72 -1.34
CA LEU A 108 -8.38 13.37 -1.00
C LEU A 108 -7.10 12.98 -1.72
N ILE A 109 -6.89 13.43 -2.96
CA ILE A 109 -5.63 13.20 -3.68
C ILE A 109 -4.49 13.90 -2.96
N ILE A 110 -4.67 15.16 -2.55
CA ILE A 110 -3.64 15.92 -1.83
C ILE A 110 -3.33 15.27 -0.48
N ILE A 111 -4.37 14.92 0.29
CA ILE A 111 -4.21 14.27 1.58
C ILE A 111 -3.52 12.92 1.42
N GLY A 112 -3.99 12.09 0.48
CA GLY A 112 -3.38 10.79 0.19
C GLY A 112 -1.92 10.92 -0.24
N ALA A 113 -1.58 11.95 -1.02
CA ALA A 113 -0.20 12.20 -1.41
C ALA A 113 0.70 12.57 -0.23
N VAL A 114 0.25 13.50 0.62
CA VAL A 114 1.00 13.91 1.82
C VAL A 114 1.23 12.73 2.76
N PHE A 115 0.20 11.93 3.02
CA PHE A 115 0.33 10.75 3.88
C PHE A 115 1.17 9.66 3.21
N GLY A 116 1.00 9.41 1.91
CA GLY A 116 1.77 8.41 1.17
C GLY A 116 3.28 8.70 1.20
N ILE A 117 3.67 9.98 1.16
CA ILE A 117 5.08 10.40 1.26
C ILE A 117 5.60 10.33 2.70
N SER A 118 4.79 10.74 3.68
CA SER A 118 5.26 10.98 5.06
C SER A 118 5.20 9.78 6.00
N VAL A 119 4.34 8.80 5.74
CA VAL A 119 4.15 7.64 6.61
C VAL A 119 4.15 6.32 5.84
N PHE A 120 4.28 5.21 6.58
CA PHE A 120 4.09 3.87 6.01
C PHE A 120 2.69 3.71 5.44
N TYR A 121 2.58 2.95 4.35
CA TYR A 121 1.33 2.79 3.62
C TYR A 121 0.21 2.24 4.52
N GLU A 122 0.52 1.27 5.36
CA GLU A 122 -0.40 0.65 6.31
C GLU A 122 -0.94 1.68 7.32
N VAL A 123 -0.07 2.56 7.83
CA VAL A 123 -0.44 3.64 8.75
C VAL A 123 -1.38 4.63 8.05
N ALA A 124 -0.98 5.10 6.86
CA ALA A 124 -1.79 6.03 6.08
C ALA A 124 -3.18 5.46 5.82
N PHE A 125 -3.24 4.19 5.39
CA PHE A 125 -4.50 3.53 5.08
C PHE A 125 -5.42 3.45 6.31
N MET A 126 -4.90 3.05 7.47
CA MET A 126 -5.69 2.94 8.70
C MET A 126 -6.25 4.27 9.18
N ILE A 127 -5.49 5.36 9.04
CA ILE A 127 -5.93 6.71 9.43
C ILE A 127 -6.93 7.28 8.42
N LEU A 128 -6.68 7.09 7.13
CA LEU A 128 -7.49 7.66 6.06
C LEU A 128 -8.79 6.90 5.79
N ALA A 129 -8.83 5.59 6.07
CA ALA A 129 -10.04 4.78 5.89
C ALA A 129 -11.28 5.34 6.61
N PRO A 130 -11.28 5.57 7.94
CA PRO A 130 -12.43 6.14 8.64
C PRO A 130 -12.75 7.56 8.14
N LEU A 131 -11.73 8.37 7.83
CA LEU A 131 -11.91 9.72 7.31
C LEU A 131 -12.66 9.70 5.95
N VAL A 132 -12.22 8.84 5.03
CA VAL A 132 -12.85 8.71 3.70
C VAL A 132 -14.30 8.24 3.82
N ILE A 133 -14.57 7.30 4.72
CA ILE A 133 -15.93 6.82 4.97
C ILE A 133 -16.80 7.96 5.53
N SER A 134 -16.32 8.70 6.53
CA SER A 134 -17.04 9.86 7.08
C SER A 134 -17.30 10.94 6.03
N ILE A 135 -16.31 11.23 5.18
CA ILE A 135 -16.48 12.17 4.05
C ILE A 135 -17.53 11.67 3.06
N ALA A 136 -17.53 10.38 2.74
CA ALA A 136 -18.48 9.80 1.80
C ALA A 136 -19.92 9.92 2.30
N VAL A 137 -20.14 9.64 3.59
CA VAL A 137 -21.43 9.77 4.27
C VAL A 137 -21.90 11.23 4.23
N GLU A 138 -21.05 12.17 4.63
CA GLU A 138 -21.36 13.61 4.66
C GLU A 138 -21.64 14.16 3.25
N ALA A 139 -20.82 13.77 2.27
CA ALA A 139 -20.96 14.19 0.87
C ALA A 139 -22.12 13.47 0.14
N LYS A 140 -22.76 12.47 0.77
CA LYS A 140 -23.77 11.58 0.15
C LYS A 140 -23.26 10.97 -1.15
N THR A 141 -22.01 10.52 -1.15
CA THR A 141 -21.36 9.89 -2.30
C THR A 141 -20.92 8.46 -1.97
N PRO A 142 -20.81 7.57 -2.97
CA PRO A 142 -20.40 6.20 -2.70
C PRO A 142 -18.98 6.16 -2.13
N PHE A 143 -18.80 5.55 -0.96
CA PHE A 143 -17.50 5.57 -0.26
C PHE A 143 -16.40 4.90 -1.09
N MET A 144 -16.72 3.86 -1.87
CA MET A 144 -15.75 3.20 -2.75
C MET A 144 -15.16 4.14 -3.79
N LYS A 145 -15.94 5.11 -4.30
CA LYS A 145 -15.44 6.10 -5.25
C LYS A 145 -14.33 6.96 -4.61
N LEU A 146 -14.56 7.41 -3.38
CA LEU A 146 -13.60 8.20 -2.61
C LEU A 146 -12.44 7.33 -2.09
N GLY A 147 -12.71 6.09 -1.70
CA GLY A 147 -11.75 5.09 -1.25
C GLY A 147 -10.74 4.75 -2.32
N ILE A 148 -11.18 4.44 -3.54
CA ILE A 148 -10.28 4.18 -4.66
C ILE A 148 -9.45 5.44 -4.98
N THR A 149 -10.06 6.62 -4.92
CA THR A 149 -9.33 7.90 -5.12
C THR A 149 -8.18 8.04 -4.12
N MET A 150 -8.48 7.86 -2.83
CA MET A 150 -7.50 7.98 -1.75
C MET A 150 -6.43 6.91 -1.85
N VAL A 151 -6.80 5.64 -2.04
CA VAL A 151 -5.86 4.52 -2.18
C VAL A 151 -4.93 4.75 -3.37
N ALA A 152 -5.46 5.18 -4.52
CA ALA A 152 -4.61 5.48 -5.69
C ALA A 152 -3.57 6.56 -5.38
N ALA A 153 -3.99 7.66 -4.73
CA ALA A 153 -3.08 8.75 -4.38
C ALA A 153 -2.01 8.32 -3.35
N THR A 154 -2.42 7.62 -2.29
CA THR A 154 -1.52 7.14 -1.25
C THR A 154 -0.54 6.10 -1.79
N THR A 155 -1.02 5.11 -2.56
CA THR A 155 -0.17 4.05 -3.14
C THR A 155 0.84 4.62 -4.11
N LEU A 156 0.42 5.47 -5.05
CA LEU A 156 1.33 6.06 -6.03
C LEU A 156 2.39 6.90 -5.34
N SER A 157 2.00 7.70 -4.34
CA SER A 157 2.96 8.55 -3.63
C SER A 157 3.95 7.73 -2.82
N HIS A 158 3.48 6.70 -2.12
CA HIS A 158 4.33 5.80 -1.35
C HIS A 158 5.29 4.98 -2.24
N SER A 159 4.86 4.65 -3.46
CA SER A 159 5.66 3.83 -4.38
C SER A 159 6.59 4.63 -5.29
N LEU A 160 6.36 5.93 -5.48
CA LEU A 160 7.16 6.76 -6.39
C LEU A 160 8.23 7.58 -5.66
N PHE A 161 7.90 8.12 -4.49
CA PHE A 161 8.75 9.09 -3.82
C PHE A 161 9.64 8.39 -2.78
N PRO A 162 10.90 8.81 -2.63
CA PRO A 162 11.70 8.56 -1.44
C PRO A 162 11.12 9.31 -0.21
N PRO A 163 11.48 8.96 1.04
CA PRO A 163 12.56 8.05 1.49
C PRO A 163 12.18 6.56 1.61
N GLN A 164 11.08 6.12 1.03
CA GLN A 164 10.56 4.76 1.11
C GLN A 164 11.62 3.75 0.62
N ALA A 165 11.73 2.61 1.30
CA ALA A 165 12.82 1.66 1.07
C ALA A 165 12.98 1.24 -0.41
N GLY A 166 11.87 1.03 -1.12
CA GLY A 166 11.88 0.69 -2.55
C GLY A 166 12.46 1.81 -3.43
N PRO A 167 11.82 2.99 -3.48
CA PRO A 167 12.35 4.16 -4.19
C PRO A 167 13.78 4.50 -3.80
N THR A 168 14.10 4.57 -2.50
CA THR A 168 15.46 4.90 -2.02
C THR A 168 16.49 3.88 -2.48
N ALA A 169 16.18 2.58 -2.41
CA ALA A 169 17.09 1.55 -2.91
C ALA A 169 17.38 1.68 -4.41
N LEU A 170 16.40 2.13 -5.22
CA LEU A 170 16.62 2.41 -6.63
C LEU A 170 17.47 3.67 -6.84
N VAL A 171 17.23 4.74 -6.07
CA VAL A 171 18.07 5.95 -6.11
C VAL A 171 19.53 5.58 -5.82
N ASP A 172 19.77 4.79 -4.77
CA ASP A 172 21.11 4.36 -4.37
C ASP A 172 21.74 3.43 -5.42
N ALA A 173 21.00 2.43 -5.91
CA ALA A 173 21.51 1.45 -6.87
C ALA A 173 21.93 2.09 -8.21
N TYR A 174 21.20 3.12 -8.66
CA TYR A 174 21.49 3.83 -9.91
C TYR A 174 22.32 5.11 -9.72
N ASN A 175 22.71 5.44 -8.49
CA ASN A 175 23.35 6.73 -8.13
C ASN A 175 22.57 7.94 -8.70
N ALA A 176 21.24 7.89 -8.61
CA ALA A 176 20.37 8.91 -9.16
C ALA A 176 20.31 10.16 -8.26
N ASP A 177 20.05 11.32 -8.85
CA ASP A 177 19.82 12.55 -8.08
C ASP A 177 18.43 12.52 -7.43
N MET A 178 18.40 12.64 -6.11
CA MET A 178 17.18 12.59 -5.30
C MET A 178 16.16 13.67 -5.71
N GLY A 179 16.63 14.88 -6.00
CA GLY A 179 15.77 16.00 -6.40
C GLY A 179 15.08 15.75 -7.74
N MET A 180 15.82 15.22 -8.72
CA MET A 180 15.28 14.82 -10.01
C MET A 180 14.26 13.69 -9.90
N VAL A 181 14.46 12.74 -8.98
CA VAL A 181 13.48 11.68 -8.72
C VAL A 181 12.15 12.26 -8.23
N TYR A 182 12.17 13.27 -7.34
CA TYR A 182 10.93 13.96 -6.95
C TYR A 182 10.28 14.71 -8.13
N LEU A 183 11.07 15.45 -8.92
CA LEU A 183 10.53 16.24 -10.04
C LEU A 183 9.88 15.33 -11.10
N LEU A 184 10.58 14.28 -11.53
CA LEU A 184 10.06 13.31 -12.47
C LEU A 184 8.93 12.48 -11.86
N GLY A 185 9.02 12.16 -10.57
CA GLY A 185 7.99 11.47 -9.81
C GLY A 185 6.67 12.23 -9.81
N ILE A 186 6.68 13.57 -9.67
CA ILE A 186 5.47 14.39 -9.77
C ILE A 186 4.86 14.31 -11.18
N LEU A 187 5.70 14.33 -12.21
CA LEU A 187 5.27 14.23 -13.61
C LEU A 187 4.60 12.88 -13.90
N VAL A 188 5.01 11.79 -13.24
CA VAL A 188 4.38 10.47 -13.32
C VAL A 188 3.15 10.36 -12.40
N PHE A 189 3.25 10.95 -11.19
CA PHE A 189 2.20 10.91 -10.17
C PHE A 189 0.92 11.58 -10.64
N ILE A 190 1.00 12.77 -11.24
CA ILE A 190 -0.18 13.53 -11.65
C ILE A 190 -1.02 12.73 -12.68
N PRO A 191 -0.50 12.30 -13.83
CA PRO A 191 -1.27 11.45 -14.75
C PRO A 191 -1.75 10.16 -14.11
N GLY A 192 -0.89 9.50 -13.31
CA GLY A 192 -1.21 8.25 -12.64
C GLY A 192 -2.42 8.38 -11.72
N VAL A 193 -2.45 9.41 -10.87
CA VAL A 193 -3.53 9.61 -9.90
C VAL A 193 -4.80 10.14 -10.57
N LEU A 194 -4.69 10.88 -11.68
CA LEU A 194 -5.86 11.28 -12.46
C LEU A 194 -6.53 10.06 -13.10
N VAL A 195 -5.75 9.16 -13.68
CA VAL A 195 -6.26 7.94 -14.32
C VAL A 195 -6.79 6.97 -13.27
N ALA A 196 -5.99 6.60 -12.27
CA ALA A 196 -6.35 5.59 -11.27
C ALA A 196 -7.33 6.11 -10.20
N GLY A 197 -7.21 7.38 -9.82
CA GLY A 197 -7.98 7.98 -8.73
C GLY A 197 -9.26 8.70 -9.17
N ILE A 198 -9.31 9.27 -10.37
CA ILE A 198 -10.51 10.02 -10.83
C ILE A 198 -11.23 9.31 -11.98
N LEU A 199 -10.51 8.88 -13.02
CA LEU A 199 -11.12 8.31 -14.21
C LEU A 199 -11.58 6.87 -13.97
N PHE A 200 -10.74 6.04 -13.35
CA PHE A 200 -11.03 4.64 -13.09
C PHE A 200 -12.27 4.42 -12.21
N PRO A 201 -12.49 5.15 -11.09
CA PRO A 201 -13.73 5.03 -10.33
C PRO A 201 -14.99 5.44 -11.10
N LYS A 202 -14.87 6.31 -12.12
CA LYS A 202 -16.02 6.66 -12.98
C LYS A 202 -16.35 5.56 -13.98
N LEU A 203 -15.36 4.77 -14.40
CA LEU A 203 -15.52 3.64 -15.31
C LEU A 203 -16.10 2.41 -14.61
N LEU A 204 -15.80 2.24 -13.31
CA LEU A 204 -16.36 1.16 -12.50
C LEU A 204 -17.86 1.37 -12.28
N LYS A 205 -18.67 0.50 -12.88
CA LYS A 205 -20.13 0.44 -12.64
C LYS A 205 -20.38 -0.27 -11.29
N LYS A 206 -21.41 0.18 -10.55
CA LYS A 206 -21.87 -0.36 -9.25
C LYS A 206 -20.87 -0.19 -8.10
N LEU A 207 -20.54 1.07 -7.77
CA LEU A 207 -19.75 1.40 -6.57
C LEU A 207 -20.62 1.65 -5.32
N ASP A 208 -21.94 1.48 -5.43
CA ASP A 208 -22.92 1.64 -4.34
C ASP A 208 -22.92 0.41 -3.42
N TYR A 209 -21.79 0.18 -2.76
CA TYR A 209 -21.69 -0.81 -1.70
C TYR A 209 -22.22 -0.23 -0.39
N PRO A 210 -22.81 -1.08 0.49
CA PRO A 210 -23.21 -0.63 1.82
C PRO A 210 -21.99 -0.05 2.53
N VAL A 211 -22.19 1.11 3.16
CA VAL A 211 -21.13 1.75 3.92
C VAL A 211 -20.73 0.81 5.06
N PRO A 212 -19.46 0.40 5.16
CA PRO A 212 -19.02 -0.44 6.25
C PRO A 212 -19.19 0.32 7.58
N PRO A 213 -19.50 -0.37 8.68
CA PRO A 213 -19.51 0.27 9.99
C PRO A 213 -18.15 0.95 10.23
N LEU A 214 -18.20 2.21 10.62
CA LEU A 214 -17.02 2.93 11.12
C LEU A 214 -16.58 2.17 12.37
N LEU A 215 -15.33 1.66 12.35
CA LEU A 215 -14.69 0.82 13.37
C LEU A 215 -15.26 0.94 14.79
#